data_AF-A0A956SJ59-F1
#
_entry.id   AF-A0A956SJ59-F1
#
_cell.length_a   1.000
_cell.length_b   1.000
_cell.length_c   1.000
_cell.angle_alpha   90.00
_cell.angle_beta   90.00
_cell.angle_gamma   90.00
#
_symmetry.space_group_name_H-M   'P 1'
#
loop_
_entity.id
_entity.type
_entity.pdbx_description
1 polymer ?
#
loop_
_entity_poly.entity_id
_entity_poly.type
_entity_poly.pdbx_seq_one_letter_code
_entity_poly.pdbx_strand_id
1 'polypeptide(L)'
;MFLTLEEDRVFGRTWQAVGRTADVAEPGQYLTAEIGDEALVIVRDGTTLRGFHNICLHRAGPVAEGCGRRQTMQCRYHGWTYRLDGSLLRAPEMD
;
A
#
# COMPACT_ATOMS: atom_id res chain seq x y z
N MET A 1 -18.30 -16.48 -13.35
CA MET A 1 -17.45 -16.79 -14.52
C MET A 1 -16.95 -15.52 -15.23
N PHE A 2 -17.73 -14.44 -15.29
CA PHE A 2 -17.25 -13.16 -15.85
C PHE A 2 -16.37 -12.35 -14.89
N LEU A 3 -16.65 -12.38 -13.58
CA LEU A 3 -15.92 -11.61 -12.57
C LEU A 3 -14.39 -11.76 -12.67
N THR A 4 -13.87 -13.00 -12.64
CA THR A 4 -12.42 -13.25 -12.74
C THR A 4 -11.82 -12.73 -14.05
N LEU A 5 -12.58 -12.76 -15.15
CA LEU A 5 -12.11 -12.19 -16.41
C LEU A 5 -12.11 -10.65 -16.38
N GLU A 6 -13.09 -10.04 -15.71
CA GLU A 6 -13.15 -8.58 -15.53
C GLU A 6 -12.04 -8.09 -14.61
N GLU A 7 -11.76 -8.79 -13.51
CA GLU A 7 -10.63 -8.54 -12.60
C GLU A 7 -9.30 -8.56 -13.37
N ASP A 8 -9.04 -9.63 -14.12
CA ASP A 8 -7.77 -9.82 -14.85
C ASP A 8 -7.59 -8.87 -16.05
N ARG A 9 -8.68 -8.59 -16.78
CA ARG A 9 -8.60 -7.94 -18.09
C ARG A 9 -9.01 -6.49 -18.08
N VAL A 10 -9.81 -6.07 -17.10
CA VAL A 10 -10.29 -4.69 -16.97
C VAL A 10 -9.66 -4.05 -15.75
N PHE A 11 -9.98 -4.50 -14.55
CA PHE A 11 -9.60 -3.79 -13.32
C PHE A 11 -8.09 -3.84 -13.07
N GLY A 12 -7.42 -4.98 -13.29
CA GLY A 12 -5.97 -5.12 -13.18
C GLY A 12 -5.16 -4.48 -14.32
N ARG A 13 -5.82 -3.92 -15.34
CA ARG A 13 -5.15 -3.36 -16.54
C ARG A 13 -5.56 -1.93 -16.89
N THR A 14 -6.41 -1.31 -16.07
CA THR A 14 -6.90 0.05 -16.30
C THR A 14 -6.75 0.89 -15.04
N TRP A 15 -6.74 2.22 -15.21
CA TRP A 15 -6.65 3.15 -14.09
C TRP A 15 -7.91 3.11 -13.23
N GLN A 16 -7.73 2.87 -11.94
CA GLN A 16 -8.81 2.89 -10.94
C GLN A 16 -8.68 4.09 -10.02
N ALA A 17 -9.81 4.73 -9.72
CA ALA A 17 -9.86 5.82 -8.75
C ALA A 17 -9.95 5.26 -7.33
N VAL A 18 -9.01 5.61 -6.45
CA VAL A 18 -8.93 5.09 -5.07
C VAL A 18 -8.98 6.18 -3.99
N GLY A 19 -8.98 7.46 -4.38
CA GLY A 19 -9.00 8.59 -3.45
C GLY A 19 -8.71 9.91 -4.15
N ARG A 20 -8.65 11.00 -3.37
CA ARG A 20 -8.31 12.34 -3.84
C ARG A 20 -6.91 12.72 -3.38
N THR A 21 -6.27 13.62 -4.11
CA THR A 21 -4.96 14.16 -3.73
C THR A 21 -4.98 14.87 -2.37
N ALA A 22 -6.13 15.43 -1.99
CA ALA A 22 -6.34 16.06 -0.67
C ALA A 22 -6.29 15.07 0.50
N ASP A 23 -6.61 13.79 0.27
CA ASP A 23 -6.55 12.75 1.31
C ASP A 23 -5.08 12.40 1.67
N VAL A 24 -4.13 12.79 0.81
CA VAL A 24 -2.68 12.56 0.94
C VAL A 24 -1.88 13.80 0.50
N ALA A 25 -2.24 14.97 1.01
CA ALA A 25 -1.65 16.25 0.63
C ALA A 25 -0.21 16.43 1.15
N GLU A 26 0.08 15.94 2.36
CA GLU A 26 1.34 16.15 3.06
C GLU A 26 2.24 14.91 3.12
N PRO A 27 3.57 15.06 3.16
CA PRO A 27 4.51 13.96 3.29
C PRO A 27 4.17 13.02 4.45
N GLY A 28 4.18 11.73 4.16
CA GLY A 28 3.84 10.64 5.08
C GLY A 28 2.35 10.35 5.20
N GLN A 29 1.45 11.18 4.64
CA GLN A 29 0.04 10.85 4.62
C GLN A 29 -0.22 9.66 3.71
N TYR A 30 -1.12 8.77 4.14
CA TYR A 30 -1.50 7.58 3.41
C TYR A 30 -3.01 7.29 3.54
N LEU A 31 -3.51 6.51 2.59
CA LEU A 31 -4.81 5.84 2.65
C LEU A 31 -4.68 4.40 2.12
N THR A 32 -5.49 3.49 2.64
CA THR A 32 -5.66 2.14 2.10
C THR A 32 -6.90 2.06 1.24
N ALA A 33 -6.86 1.25 0.18
CA ALA A 33 -7.99 1.01 -0.71
C ALA A 33 -7.99 -0.46 -1.17
N GLU A 34 -9.11 -0.91 -1.72
CA GLU A 34 -9.27 -2.24 -2.28
C GLU A 34 -9.86 -2.13 -3.69
N ILE A 35 -9.35 -2.93 -4.62
CA ILE A 35 -9.88 -3.08 -5.99
C ILE A 35 -10.00 -4.58 -6.26
N GLY A 36 -11.22 -5.11 -6.28
CA GLY A 36 -11.40 -6.56 -6.23
C GLY A 36 -10.72 -7.11 -4.98
N ASP A 37 -9.87 -8.13 -5.16
CA ASP A 37 -9.11 -8.75 -4.08
C ASP A 37 -7.74 -8.09 -3.82
N GLU A 38 -7.40 -7.01 -4.53
CA GLU A 38 -6.13 -6.32 -4.38
C GLU A 38 -6.17 -5.26 -3.27
N ALA A 39 -5.51 -5.54 -2.15
CA ALA A 39 -5.32 -4.59 -1.06
C ALA A 39 -4.17 -3.63 -1.37
N LEU A 40 -4.44 -2.32 -1.33
CA LEU A 40 -3.51 -1.26 -1.73
C LEU A 40 -3.26 -0.25 -0.62
N VAL A 41 -2.07 0.36 -0.65
CA VAL A 41 -1.73 1.54 0.14
C VAL A 41 -1.19 2.63 -0.79
N ILE A 42 -1.78 3.81 -0.70
CA ILE A 42 -1.34 5.02 -1.40
C ILE A 42 -0.69 5.94 -0.37
N VAL A 43 0.52 6.42 -0.65
CA VAL A 43 1.31 7.23 0.29
C VAL A 43 2.03 8.38 -0.40
N ARG A 44 2.11 9.53 0.30
CA ARG A 44 2.93 10.67 -0.08
C ARG A 44 4.37 10.51 0.42
N ASP A 45 5.31 10.26 -0.48
CA ASP A 45 6.75 10.22 -0.21
C ASP A 45 7.39 11.55 -0.63
N GLY A 46 7.52 12.48 0.31
CA GLY A 46 7.93 13.86 0.02
C GLY A 46 6.92 14.53 -0.93
N THR A 47 7.34 14.85 -2.15
CA THR A 47 6.45 15.39 -3.20
C THR A 47 5.85 14.30 -4.10
N THR A 48 6.37 13.07 -4.03
CA THR A 48 5.99 11.96 -4.92
C THR A 48 4.79 11.22 -4.36
N LEU A 49 3.79 10.93 -5.20
CA LEU A 49 2.70 10.00 -4.87
C LEU A 49 3.12 8.58 -5.25
N ARG A 50 2.91 7.63 -4.36
CA ARG A 50 3.21 6.21 -4.62
C ARG A 50 2.02 5.34 -4.26
N GLY A 51 1.90 4.20 -4.95
CA GLY A 51 0.93 3.16 -4.64
C GLY A 51 1.62 1.80 -4.62
N PHE A 52 1.26 0.96 -3.65
CA PHE A 52 1.81 -0.38 -3.47
C PHE A 52 0.69 -1.35 -3.08
N HIS A 53 0.90 -2.65 -3.28
CA HIS A 53 0.11 -3.65 -2.56
C HIS A 53 0.38 -3.50 -1.05
N ASN A 54 -0.68 -3.48 -0.24
CA ASN A 54 -0.60 -3.38 1.21
C ASN A 54 -0.29 -4.75 1.83
N ILE A 55 0.79 -5.36 1.35
CA ILE A 55 1.17 -6.74 1.64
C ILE A 55 2.65 -6.76 2.01
N CYS A 56 2.95 -7.18 3.24
CA CYS A 56 4.32 -7.38 3.67
C CYS A 56 4.95 -8.58 2.96
N LEU A 57 6.16 -8.41 2.42
CA LEU A 57 6.91 -9.45 1.73
C LEU A 57 7.34 -10.62 2.64
N HIS A 58 7.22 -10.51 3.96
CA HIS A 58 7.53 -11.61 4.87
C HIS A 58 6.45 -12.70 4.85
N ARG A 59 5.22 -12.36 5.30
CA ARG A 59 4.09 -13.31 5.42
C ARG A 59 2.75 -12.64 5.14
N ALA A 60 2.72 -11.76 4.15
CA ALA A 60 1.52 -11.12 3.62
C ALA A 60 0.64 -10.33 4.61
N GLY A 61 1.17 -9.98 5.78
CA GLY A 61 0.44 -9.11 6.72
C GLY A 61 0.38 -7.66 6.22
N PRO A 62 -0.66 -6.88 6.54
CA PRO A 62 -0.76 -5.49 6.13
C PRO A 62 0.31 -4.62 6.78
N VAL A 63 0.73 -3.57 6.08
CA VAL A 63 1.69 -2.57 6.57
C VAL A 63 1.02 -1.26 6.97
N ALA A 64 -0.24 -1.07 6.56
CA ALA A 64 -1.07 0.07 6.87
C ALA A 64 -2.55 -0.36 7.00
N GLU A 65 -3.33 0.42 7.74
CA GLU A 65 -4.79 0.25 7.87
C GLU A 65 -5.44 1.64 7.82
N GLY A 66 -6.58 1.75 7.12
CA GLY A 66 -7.36 2.98 7.02
C GLY A 66 -6.57 4.12 6.38
N CYS A 67 -6.56 5.29 7.02
CA CYS A 67 -5.77 6.43 6.60
C CYS A 67 -5.01 7.03 7.79
N GLY A 68 -3.98 7.81 7.50
CA GLY A 68 -3.19 8.44 8.55
C GLY A 68 -1.90 9.05 8.04
N ARG A 69 -0.96 9.28 8.95
CA ARG A 69 0.38 9.81 8.64
C ARG A 69 1.47 8.99 9.34
N ARG A 70 2.49 8.60 8.59
CA ARG A 70 3.64 7.80 9.07
C ARG A 70 4.92 8.20 8.34
N GLN A 71 6.06 7.97 8.97
CA GLN A 71 7.38 8.12 8.33
C GLN A 71 7.91 6.82 7.73
N THR A 72 7.33 5.68 8.14
CA THR A 72 7.65 4.34 7.63
C THR A 72 6.39 3.48 7.65
N MET A 73 6.37 2.42 6.84
CA MET A 73 5.29 1.44 6.80
C MET A 73 5.76 0.19 7.54
N GLN A 74 5.17 -0.11 8.69
CA GLN A 74 5.58 -1.25 9.52
C GLN A 74 4.49 -2.31 9.56
N CYS A 75 4.86 -3.52 9.16
CA CYS A 75 4.00 -4.69 9.30
C CYS A 75 3.74 -4.98 10.78
N ARG A 76 2.46 -5.01 11.17
CA ARG A 76 2.05 -5.29 12.55
C ARG A 76 2.29 -6.74 13.00
N TYR A 77 2.61 -7.63 12.06
CA TYR A 77 2.81 -9.04 12.38
C TYR A 77 4.19 -9.29 13.01
N HIS A 78 5.27 -9.10 12.23
CA HIS A 78 6.65 -9.39 12.67
C HIS A 78 7.57 -8.16 12.61
N GLY A 79 6.99 -6.95 12.47
CA GLY A 79 7.75 -5.71 12.56
C GLY A 79 8.67 -5.39 11.39
N TRP A 80 8.56 -6.09 10.25
CA TRP A 80 9.22 -5.67 9.01
C TRP A 80 8.79 -4.26 8.64
N THR A 81 9.77 -3.37 8.47
CA THR A 81 9.55 -1.94 8.24
C THR A 81 10.09 -1.56 6.88
N TYR A 82 9.30 -0.82 6.13
CA TYR A 82 9.62 -0.28 4.81
C TYR A 82 9.69 1.25 4.88
N ARG A 83 10.55 1.85 4.07
CA ARG A 83 10.50 3.29 3.78
C ARG A 83 9.25 3.60 2.94
N LEU A 84 8.89 4.88 2.84
CA LEU A 84 7.72 5.30 2.06
C LEU A 84 7.88 5.05 0.54
N ASP A 85 9.11 4.88 0.06
CA ASP A 85 9.43 4.46 -1.31
C ASP A 85 9.27 2.95 -1.56
N GLY A 86 8.89 2.18 -0.54
CA GLY A 86 8.71 0.72 -0.61
C GLY A 86 9.98 -0.09 -0.33
N SER A 87 11.14 0.54 -0.19
CA SER A 87 12.38 -0.19 0.13
C SER A 87 12.35 -0.74 1.55
N LEU A 88 12.86 -1.96 1.74
CA LEU A 88 13.01 -2.54 3.07
C LEU A 88 13.99 -1.71 3.90
N LEU A 89 13.54 -1.26 5.07
CA LEU A 89 14.36 -0.51 6.03
C LEU A 89 14.92 -1.43 7.10
N ARG A 90 14.08 -2.34 7.63
CA ARG A 90 14.45 -3.25 8.73
C ARG A 90 13.61 -4.52 8.68
N ALA A 91 14.26 -5.65 8.93
CA ALA A 91 13.63 -6.95 9.14
C ALA A 91 14.11 -7.50 10.49
N PRO A 92 13.32 -7.38 11.58
CA PRO A 92 13.67 -7.97 12.86
C PRO A 92 13.82 -9.50 12.75
N GLU A 93 14.71 -10.07 13.55
CA GLU A 93 14.88 -11.54 13.71
C GLU A 93 15.25 -12.29 12.42
N MET A 94 15.82 -11.58 11.45
CA MET A 94 16.34 -12.09 10.17
C MET A 94 17.87 -11.90 10.12
N ASP A 95 18.55 -12.29 11.20
CA ASP A 95 20.01 -12.49 11.17
C ASP A 95 20.37 -13.77 10.39
#